data_AF-A0A946RKH1-F1
#
_entry.id   AF-A0A946RKH1-F1
#
_cell.length_a   1.000
_cell.length_b   1.000
_cell.length_c   1.000
_cell.angle_alpha   90.00
_cell.angle_beta   90.00
_cell.angle_gamma   90.00
#
_symmetry.space_group_name_H-M   'P 1'
#
loop_
_entity.id
_entity.type
_entity.pdbx_description
1 polymer ?
#
loop_
_entity_poly.entity_id
_entity_poly.type
_entity_poly.pdbx_seq_one_letter_code
_entity_poly.pdbx_strand_id
1 'polypeptide(L)'
;MEPTNDIEDLWSFYIIQNKGCTYAGVSPDPVKRLRKHNGEICGGAKYTLSKGPGWTHVCLVHGFQTKQQSLQFEWAVKHVPPRDSGGVINRLKKLFVVLNKKNWTSKAIEAIKVPLTLEWKITRPDSLNDQHLPEYVSQKYMTN
;
A
#
# COMPACT_ATOMS: atom_id res chain seq x y z
N MET A 1 -12.81 -19.93 28.67
CA MET A 1 -11.87 -18.90 28.19
C MET A 1 -12.06 -18.86 26.69
N GLU A 2 -12.84 -17.89 26.21
CA GLU A 2 -13.02 -17.67 24.77
C GLU A 2 -11.64 -17.46 24.15
N PRO A 3 -11.31 -18.07 22.99
CA PRO A 3 -10.09 -17.71 22.29
C PRO A 3 -10.23 -16.23 21.90
N THR A 4 -9.32 -15.39 22.41
CA THR A 4 -9.16 -14.03 21.88
C THR A 4 -8.85 -14.21 20.40
N ASN A 5 -9.79 -13.77 19.56
CA ASN A 5 -9.58 -13.70 18.14
C ASN A 5 -8.59 -12.55 17.92
N ASP A 6 -7.32 -12.81 18.24
CA ASP A 6 -6.18 -11.96 17.96
C ASP A 6 -5.98 -11.98 16.44
N ILE A 7 -6.91 -11.34 15.72
CA ILE A 7 -6.58 -10.76 14.43
C ILE A 7 -5.59 -9.67 14.81
N GLU A 8 -4.29 -10.03 14.86
CA GLU A 8 -3.21 -9.07 14.98
C GLU A 8 -3.52 -7.97 13.95
N ASP A 9 -3.64 -6.72 14.40
CA ASP A 9 -3.88 -5.56 13.55
C ASP A 9 -2.67 -5.36 12.64
N LEU A 10 -2.57 -6.19 11.60
CA LEU A 10 -1.46 -6.18 10.66
C LEU A 10 -1.46 -4.86 9.93
N TRP A 11 -0.29 -4.24 9.88
CA TRP A 11 -0.12 -3.01 9.14
C TRP A 11 -0.30 -3.28 7.65
N SER A 12 -0.91 -2.31 6.99
CA SER A 12 -1.12 -2.35 5.56
C SER A 12 -0.54 -1.11 4.92
N PHE A 13 0.19 -1.29 3.83
CA PHE A 13 0.51 -0.21 2.90
C PHE A 13 -0.64 -0.03 1.92
N TYR A 14 -0.92 1.19 1.48
CA TYR A 14 -1.95 1.46 0.48
C TYR A 14 -1.53 2.54 -0.49
N ILE A 15 -2.09 2.46 -1.69
CA ILE A 15 -2.11 3.55 -2.67
C ILE A 15 -3.56 4.00 -2.81
N ILE A 16 -3.79 5.32 -2.71
CA ILE A 16 -5.08 5.96 -2.95
C ILE A 16 -4.97 6.98 -4.08
N GLN A 17 -6.08 7.25 -4.75
CA GLN A 17 -6.18 8.24 -5.82
C GLN A 17 -7.36 9.19 -5.64
N ASN A 18 -7.22 10.41 -6.15
CA ASN A 18 -8.30 11.41 -6.25
C ASN A 18 -7.99 12.38 -7.40
N LYS A 19 -8.86 12.47 -8.41
CA LYS A 19 -8.75 13.44 -9.53
C LYS A 19 -7.34 13.54 -10.13
N GLY A 20 -6.73 12.40 -10.46
CA GLY A 20 -5.36 12.32 -11.01
C GLY A 20 -4.22 12.48 -9.98
N CYS A 21 -4.53 12.93 -8.76
CA CYS A 21 -3.59 12.91 -7.64
C CYS A 21 -3.50 11.51 -7.03
N THR A 22 -2.35 11.20 -6.44
CA THR A 22 -2.12 9.91 -5.78
C THR A 22 -1.38 10.11 -4.46
N TYR A 23 -1.67 9.26 -3.50
CA TYR A 23 -0.99 9.24 -2.21
C TYR A 23 -0.69 7.79 -1.81
N ALA A 24 0.42 7.60 -1.12
CA ALA A 24 0.84 6.32 -0.58
C ALA A 24 1.11 6.48 0.92
N GLY A 25 0.62 5.53 1.71
CA GLY A 25 0.70 5.56 3.17
C GLY A 25 0.54 4.19 3.78
N VAL A 26 0.63 4.14 5.11
CA VAL A 26 0.43 2.92 5.91
C VAL A 26 -0.59 3.13 7.02
N SER A 27 -1.28 2.07 7.43
CA SER A 27 -2.20 2.06 8.57
C SER A 27 -2.51 0.62 9.00
N PRO A 28 -2.74 0.34 10.30
CA PRO A 28 -3.36 -0.91 10.74
C PRO A 28 -4.85 -0.98 10.34
N ASP A 29 -5.50 0.18 10.22
CA ASP A 29 -6.89 0.31 9.76
C ASP A 29 -6.93 1.25 8.54
N PRO A 30 -6.77 0.72 7.31
CA PRO A 30 -6.80 1.52 6.08
C PRO A 30 -8.16 2.14 5.78
N VAL A 31 -9.27 1.48 6.16
CA VAL A 31 -10.62 1.97 5.91
C VAL A 31 -10.87 3.24 6.71
N LYS A 32 -10.61 3.22 8.02
CA LYS A 32 -10.68 4.42 8.86
C LYS A 32 -9.68 5.47 8.42
N ARG A 33 -8.49 5.07 7.94
CA ARG A 33 -7.49 6.02 7.42
C ARG A 33 -7.97 6.72 6.15
N LEU A 34 -8.68 6.04 5.25
CA LEU A 34 -9.27 6.64 4.07
C LEU A 34 -10.31 7.70 4.43
N ARG A 35 -11.19 7.41 5.41
CA ARG A 35 -12.17 8.38 5.92
C ARG A 35 -11.50 9.65 6.46
N LYS A 36 -10.35 9.52 7.12
CA LYS A 36 -9.52 10.67 7.52
C LYS A 36 -8.96 11.45 6.32
N HIS A 37 -8.50 10.76 5.27
CA HIS A 37 -8.04 11.42 4.05
C HIS A 37 -9.17 12.14 3.31
N ASN A 38 -10.40 11.64 3.40
CA ASN A 38 -11.61 12.28 2.88
C ASN A 38 -12.18 13.38 3.79
N GLY A 39 -11.57 13.65 4.95
CA GLY A 39 -12.03 14.69 5.86
C GLY A 39 -13.32 14.34 6.64
N GLU A 40 -13.81 13.11 6.55
CA GLU A 40 -14.96 12.63 7.33
C GLU A 40 -14.61 12.51 8.83
N ILE A 41 -13.34 12.25 9.12
CA ILE A 41 -12.78 12.13 10.48
C ILE A 41 -11.49 12.95 10.54
N CYS A 42 -11.18 13.55 11.68
CA CYS A 42 -9.97 14.34 11.89
C CYS A 42 -8.66 13.51 11.74
N GLY A 43 -7.56 14.21 11.43
CA GLY A 43 -6.22 13.63 11.34
C GLY A 43 -5.84 13.13 9.94
N GLY A 44 -6.50 13.60 8.88
CA GLY A 44 -6.04 13.42 7.49
C GLY A 44 -4.67 14.06 7.24
N ALA A 45 -3.91 13.52 6.28
CA ALA A 45 -2.65 14.14 5.89
C ALA A 45 -2.88 15.50 5.21
N LYS A 46 -2.02 16.50 5.46
CA LYS A 46 -2.14 17.85 4.87
C LYS A 46 -2.31 17.82 3.35
N TYR A 47 -1.53 16.99 2.66
CA TYR A 47 -1.62 16.83 1.22
C TYR A 47 -2.97 16.26 0.76
N THR A 48 -3.52 15.26 1.45
CA THR A 48 -4.78 14.65 1.01
C THR A 48 -5.97 15.58 1.26
N LEU A 49 -5.95 16.29 2.40
CA LEU A 49 -6.98 17.26 2.75
C LEU A 49 -6.98 18.45 1.78
N SER A 50 -5.81 18.91 1.31
CA SER A 50 -5.74 20.01 0.34
C SER A 50 -6.27 19.67 -1.06
N LYS A 51 -6.55 18.40 -1.35
CA LYS A 51 -7.19 17.95 -2.61
C LYS A 51 -8.70 17.74 -2.47
N GLY A 52 -9.24 17.87 -1.26
CA GLY A 52 -10.64 17.61 -0.95
C GLY A 52 -10.99 16.12 -0.87
N PRO A 53 -12.26 15.79 -0.58
CA PRO A 53 -12.77 14.42 -0.52
C PRO A 53 -12.80 13.76 -1.90
N GLY A 54 -13.01 12.44 -1.92
CA GLY A 54 -13.06 11.62 -3.14
C GLY A 54 -11.87 10.69 -3.33
N TRP A 55 -11.07 10.51 -2.28
CA TRP A 55 -10.02 9.51 -2.25
C TRP A 55 -10.62 8.11 -2.24
N THR A 56 -10.11 7.25 -3.12
CA THR A 56 -10.44 5.83 -3.20
C THR A 56 -9.17 4.99 -3.19
N HIS A 57 -9.25 3.77 -2.68
CA HIS A 57 -8.13 2.83 -2.74
C HIS A 57 -7.89 2.36 -4.18
N VAL A 58 -6.63 2.34 -4.58
CA VAL A 58 -6.15 1.66 -5.80
C VAL A 58 -5.79 0.22 -5.46
N CYS A 59 -4.98 0.05 -4.42
CA CYS A 59 -4.60 -1.25 -3.89
C CYS A 59 -4.13 -1.13 -2.44
N LEU A 60 -4.08 -2.27 -1.76
CA LEU A 60 -3.49 -2.43 -0.44
C LEU A 60 -2.49 -3.58 -0.45
N VAL A 61 -1.46 -3.50 0.38
CA VAL A 61 -0.51 -4.58 0.65
C VAL A 61 -0.60 -4.88 2.13
N HIS A 62 -1.08 -6.06 2.46
CA HIS A 62 -1.26 -6.55 3.84
C HIS A 62 -0.13 -7.49 4.23
N GLY A 63 0.02 -7.75 5.53
CA GLY A 63 0.96 -8.75 6.06
C GLY A 63 2.11 -8.18 6.88
N PHE A 64 2.22 -6.85 7.00
CA PHE A 64 3.29 -6.24 7.79
C PHE A 64 3.00 -6.41 9.28
N GLN A 65 3.82 -7.19 9.97
CA GLN A 65 3.68 -7.48 11.40
C GLN A 65 3.97 -6.26 12.27
N THR A 66 4.78 -5.31 11.78
CA THR A 66 5.13 -4.11 12.54
C THR A 66 4.95 -2.83 11.73
N LYS A 67 4.72 -1.73 12.46
CA LYS A 67 4.77 -0.38 11.90
C LYS A 67 6.09 -0.11 11.20
N GLN A 68 7.21 -0.57 11.75
CA GLN A 68 8.54 -0.34 11.15
C GLN A 68 8.66 -1.01 9.78
N GLN A 69 8.23 -2.27 9.65
CA GLN A 69 8.23 -2.98 8.37
C GLN A 69 7.41 -2.23 7.31
N SER A 70 6.19 -1.81 7.66
CA SER A 70 5.33 -1.06 6.73
C SER A 70 5.94 0.29 6.33
N LEU A 71 6.54 1.04 7.28
CA LEU A 71 7.22 2.31 6.97
C LEU A 71 8.45 2.13 6.08
N GLN A 72 9.25 1.07 6.30
CA GLN A 72 10.38 0.73 5.44
C GLN A 72 9.92 0.43 4.01
N PHE A 73 8.83 -0.34 3.86
CA PHE A 73 8.21 -0.62 2.57
C PHE A 73 7.69 0.65 1.88
N GLU A 74 6.92 1.47 2.60
CA GLU A 74 6.39 2.75 2.10
C GLU A 74 7.51 3.67 1.61
N TRP A 75 8.57 3.82 2.40
CA TRP A 75 9.74 4.62 2.02
C TRP A 75 10.37 4.09 0.74
N ALA A 76 10.55 2.78 0.62
CA ALA A 76 11.12 2.15 -0.57
C ALA A 76 10.28 2.42 -1.82
N VAL A 77 8.94 2.33 -1.73
CA VAL A 77 8.03 2.62 -2.86
C VAL A 77 8.10 4.09 -3.25
N LYS A 78 8.22 5.01 -2.28
CA LYS A 78 8.32 6.45 -2.56
C LYS A 78 9.63 6.85 -3.23
N HIS A 79 10.73 6.15 -2.97
CA HIS A 79 12.08 6.58 -3.36
C HIS A 79 12.76 5.73 -4.45
N VAL A 80 12.16 4.60 -4.84
CA VAL A 80 12.69 3.81 -5.97
C VAL A 80 12.60 4.60 -7.28
N PRO A 81 13.63 4.56 -8.16
CA PRO A 81 13.60 5.24 -9.45
C PRO A 81 12.43 4.78 -10.35
N PRO A 82 11.98 5.62 -11.30
CA PRO A 82 12.43 7.00 -11.53
C PRO A 82 11.90 7.96 -10.45
N ARG A 83 12.74 8.88 -9.99
CA ARG A 83 12.33 9.92 -9.03
C ARG A 83 11.36 10.89 -9.71
N ASP A 84 10.50 11.52 -8.92
CA ASP A 84 9.52 12.53 -9.37
C ASP A 84 8.48 12.07 -10.40
N SER A 85 8.40 10.76 -10.67
CA SER A 85 7.32 10.16 -11.44
C SER A 85 6.09 9.90 -10.55
N GLY A 86 5.05 10.70 -10.77
CA GLY A 86 3.75 10.59 -10.11
C GLY A 86 2.72 9.79 -10.93
N GLY A 87 1.48 9.76 -10.44
CA GLY A 87 0.36 9.07 -11.10
C GLY A 87 0.23 7.59 -10.72
N VAL A 88 -0.94 7.02 -10.97
CA VAL A 88 -1.31 5.66 -10.53
C VAL A 88 -0.39 4.61 -11.14
N ILE A 89 -0.18 4.65 -12.46
CA ILE A 89 0.64 3.67 -13.17
C ILE A 89 2.08 3.66 -12.66
N ASN A 90 2.71 4.83 -12.51
CA ASN A 90 4.09 4.89 -12.02
C ASN A 90 4.18 4.43 -10.56
N ARG A 91 3.22 4.77 -9.68
CA ARG A 91 3.21 4.24 -8.31
C ARG A 91 3.07 2.72 -8.28
N LEU A 92 2.25 2.15 -9.15
CA LEU A 92 2.09 0.69 -9.24
C LEU A 92 3.35 0.03 -9.79
N LYS A 93 3.99 0.57 -10.83
CA LYS A 93 5.30 0.07 -11.31
C LYS A 93 6.34 0.08 -10.19
N LYS A 94 6.44 1.18 -9.44
CA LYS A 94 7.33 1.28 -8.27
C LYS A 94 6.99 0.26 -7.19
N LEU A 95 5.70 0.02 -6.93
CA LEU A 95 5.25 -1.02 -6.02
C LEU A 95 5.77 -2.40 -6.45
N PHE A 96 5.60 -2.78 -7.73
CA PHE A 96 6.11 -4.06 -8.24
C PHE A 96 7.63 -4.19 -8.13
N VAL A 97 8.39 -3.12 -8.43
CA VAL A 97 9.84 -3.12 -8.22
C VAL A 97 10.19 -3.39 -6.75
N VAL A 98 9.49 -2.75 -5.80
CA VAL A 98 9.76 -2.92 -4.37
C VAL A 98 9.33 -4.28 -3.84
N LEU A 99 8.20 -4.82 -4.32
CA LEU A 99 7.78 -6.19 -4.01
C LEU A 99 8.86 -7.19 -4.44
N ASN A 100 9.55 -6.98 -5.56
CA ASN A 100 10.60 -7.89 -6.01
C ASN A 100 11.99 -7.68 -5.36
N LYS A 101 12.13 -6.76 -4.39
CA LYS A 101 13.42 -6.57 -3.70
C LYS A 101 13.66 -7.65 -2.65
N LYS A 102 14.92 -8.10 -2.54
CA LYS A 102 15.37 -8.97 -1.43
C LYS A 102 15.12 -8.32 -0.05
N ASN A 103 15.41 -7.03 0.08
CA ASN A 103 15.13 -6.22 1.27
C ASN A 103 14.58 -4.86 0.81
N TRP A 104 13.49 -4.36 1.41
CA TRP A 104 12.88 -3.09 0.97
C TRP A 104 13.82 -1.89 1.18
N THR A 105 14.56 -1.91 2.29
CA THR A 105 15.65 -0.98 2.62
C THR A 105 16.86 -1.76 3.13
N SER A 106 18.03 -1.13 3.21
CA SER A 106 19.25 -1.79 3.71
C SER A 106 19.14 -2.30 5.15
N LYS A 107 18.24 -1.73 5.97
CA LYS A 107 17.98 -2.14 7.35
C LYS A 107 16.71 -2.98 7.51
N ALA A 108 16.02 -3.31 6.41
CA ALA A 108 14.85 -4.18 6.47
C ALA A 108 15.30 -5.64 6.55
N ILE A 109 14.51 -6.47 7.23
CA ILE A 109 14.63 -7.92 7.10
C ILE A 109 14.41 -8.36 5.65
N GLU A 110 14.79 -9.59 5.33
CA GLU A 110 14.53 -10.13 4.00
C GLU A 110 13.03 -10.23 3.77
N ALA A 111 12.58 -9.72 2.61
CA ALA A 111 11.17 -9.56 2.31
C ALA A 111 10.44 -10.91 2.23
N ILE A 112 11.13 -11.98 1.82
CA ILE A 112 10.61 -13.36 1.82
C ILE A 112 10.13 -13.84 3.20
N LYS A 113 10.66 -13.26 4.30
CA LYS A 113 10.25 -13.59 5.67
C LYS A 113 8.96 -12.91 6.11
N VAL A 114 8.38 -12.06 5.26
CA VAL A 114 7.12 -11.37 5.51
C VAL A 114 6.16 -11.74 4.38
N PRO A 115 5.32 -12.78 4.56
CA PRO A 115 4.29 -13.11 3.58
C PRO A 115 3.36 -11.90 3.39
N LEU A 116 3.16 -11.47 2.15
CA LEU A 116 2.31 -10.33 1.83
C LEU A 116 1.13 -10.74 0.95
N THR A 117 0.07 -9.94 1.01
CA THR A 117 -1.06 -10.04 0.08
C THR A 117 -1.31 -8.68 -0.58
N LEU A 118 -1.17 -8.62 -1.90
CA LEU A 118 -1.59 -7.49 -2.72
C LEU A 118 -3.10 -7.58 -3.02
N GLU A 119 -3.87 -6.70 -2.41
CA GLU A 119 -5.30 -6.53 -2.67
C GLU A 119 -5.53 -5.44 -3.70
N TRP A 120 -6.07 -5.81 -4.86
CA TRP A 120 -6.52 -4.88 -5.87
C TRP A 120 -7.89 -4.30 -5.50
N LYS A 121 -8.04 -2.96 -5.56
CA LYS A 121 -9.30 -2.24 -5.37
C LYS A 121 -9.83 -1.59 -6.66
N ILE A 122 -9.06 -1.74 -7.73
CA ILE A 122 -9.43 -1.41 -9.11
C ILE A 122 -9.07 -2.61 -9.99
N THR A 123 -9.59 -2.65 -11.22
CA THR A 123 -9.07 -3.54 -12.24
C THR A 123 -7.58 -3.26 -12.44
N ARG A 124 -6.76 -4.31 -12.42
CA ARG A 124 -5.32 -4.20 -12.69
C ARG A 124 -5.11 -3.59 -14.08
N PRO A 125 -4.36 -2.47 -14.20
CA PRO A 125 -4.08 -1.88 -15.51
C PRO A 125 -3.26 -2.80 -16.42
N ASP A 126 -3.64 -2.92 -17.69
CA ASP A 126 -2.95 -3.76 -18.69
C ASP A 126 -1.46 -3.42 -18.86
N SER A 127 -1.11 -2.15 -18.67
CA SER A 127 0.29 -1.68 -18.69
C SER A 127 1.21 -2.31 -17.62
N LEU A 128 0.64 -3.12 -16.72
CA LEU A 128 1.35 -3.87 -15.70
C LEU A 128 1.34 -5.38 -15.97
N ASN A 129 0.83 -5.87 -17.09
CA ASN A 129 0.72 -7.32 -17.35
C ASN A 129 2.08 -8.03 -17.31
N ASP A 130 3.15 -7.37 -17.76
CA ASP A 130 4.52 -7.89 -17.70
C ASP A 130 5.18 -7.79 -16.31
N GLN A 131 4.46 -7.24 -15.32
CA GLN A 131 4.97 -7.16 -13.95
C GLN A 131 4.59 -8.42 -13.17
N HIS A 132 5.58 -9.06 -12.55
CA HIS A 132 5.39 -10.29 -11.80
C HIS A 132 5.50 -10.06 -10.29
N LEU A 133 4.79 -10.88 -9.52
CA LEU A 133 4.92 -10.92 -8.07
C LEU A 133 5.93 -12.02 -7.69
N PRO A 134 6.77 -11.79 -6.67
CA PRO A 134 7.59 -12.86 -6.13
C PRO A 134 6.73 -13.88 -5.38
N GLU A 135 7.23 -15.10 -5.19
CA GLU A 135 6.48 -16.23 -4.64
C GLU A 135 5.87 -15.98 -3.24
N TYR A 136 6.51 -15.14 -2.43
CA TYR A 136 6.05 -14.81 -1.08
C TYR A 136 4.92 -13.76 -1.05
N VAL A 137 4.51 -13.24 -2.21
CA VAL A 137 3.44 -12.26 -2.35
C VAL A 137 2.27 -12.88 -3.10
N SER A 138 1.18 -13.11 -2.38
CA SER A 138 -0.10 -13.50 -2.97
C SER A 138 -0.86 -12.27 -3.50
N GLN A 139 -1.83 -12.48 -4.40
CA GLN A 139 -2.73 -11.42 -4.85
C GLN A 139 -4.19 -11.83 -4.70
N LYS A 140 -5.04 -10.85 -4.38
CA LYS A 140 -6.49 -10.97 -4.40
C LYS A 140 -7.11 -9.78 -5.11
N TYR A 141 -8.24 -10.02 -5.75
CA TYR A 141 -9.04 -8.99 -6.41
C TYR A 141 -10.30 -8.75 -5.58
N MET A 142 -10.90 -7.56 -5.69
CA MET A 142 -12.23 -7.37 -5.13
C MET A 142 -13.16 -8.40 -5.75
N THR A 143 -13.74 -9.24 -4.92
CA THR A 143 -14.95 -9.98 -5.26
C THR A 143 -16.10 -8.98 -5.29
N ASN A 144 -16.75 -8.87 -6.45
CA ASN A 144 -18.02 -8.16 -6.59
C ASN A 144 -19.10 -8.77 -5.69
#